data_AF-A0A1V6ALI7-F1
#
_entry.id   AF-A0A1V6ALI7-F1
#
_cell.length_a   1.000
_cell.length_b   1.000
_cell.length_c   1.000
_cell.angle_alpha   90.00
_cell.angle_beta   90.00
_cell.angle_gamma   90.00
#
_symmetry.space_group_name_H-M   'P 1'
#
loop_
_entity.id
_entity.type
_entity.pdbx_description
1 polymer ?
#
loop_
_entity_poly.entity_id
_entity_poly.type
_entity_poly.pdbx_seq_one_letter_code
_entity_poly.pdbx_strand_id
1 'polypeptide(L)'
;MEQLKLTEEEKLEYLKKIECTTKEDLLKKIEKKIKRYEKEADENLKYPKQYYALMIVTLTAFYEKVKVSVLFDSLPDYWAYYLEYGYDEFSVNLYHMSSFEVDEDMAIRKSKVDAIYKLIVVKPISFTVEQYSKIYEVEQGTVRQWIRRGKLRTAFKAGTEWKIPELTPPPSRGYEGAQYKWINGVDNLPDEYQFLNDYVIATFYQDQKDRSKYHVLLVAKEAFFDENYSKNKELLLDAKEREKLELFMIAHPQIKYCGLVI
;
A
#
# COMPACT_ATOMS: atom_id res chain seq x y z
N MET A 1 25.93 -5.97 -14.42
CA MET A 1 25.80 -4.70 -15.16
C MET A 1 26.73 -3.72 -14.49
N GLU A 2 27.54 -3.01 -15.27
CA GLU A 2 28.47 -2.02 -14.73
C GLU A 2 27.71 -0.78 -14.25
N GLN A 3 28.14 -0.23 -13.13
CA GLN A 3 27.56 0.96 -12.52
C GLN A 3 27.97 2.19 -13.36
N LEU A 4 27.01 3.02 -13.74
CA LEU A 4 27.33 4.25 -14.46
C LEU A 4 27.90 5.27 -13.46
N LYS A 5 29.16 5.67 -13.67
CA LYS A 5 29.84 6.66 -12.81
C LYS A 5 29.44 8.07 -13.22
N LEU A 6 28.29 8.52 -12.73
CA LEU A 6 27.89 9.93 -12.80
C LEU A 6 28.74 10.77 -11.82
N THR A 7 29.13 11.96 -12.26
CA THR A 7 29.62 13.02 -11.37
C THR A 7 28.51 13.49 -10.42
N GLU A 8 28.89 14.21 -9.36
CA GLU A 8 27.91 14.73 -8.40
C GLU A 8 26.92 15.72 -9.03
N GLU A 9 27.38 16.56 -9.95
CA GLU A 9 26.52 17.48 -10.70
C GLU A 9 25.50 16.74 -11.58
N GLU A 10 25.95 15.72 -12.31
CA GLU A 10 25.08 14.89 -13.15
C GLU A 10 24.05 14.11 -12.31
N LYS A 11 24.41 13.64 -11.12
CA LYS A 11 23.46 13.01 -10.19
C LYS A 11 22.38 13.97 -9.74
N LEU A 12 22.75 15.19 -9.36
CA LEU A 12 21.79 16.19 -8.89
C LEU A 12 20.84 16.64 -10.00
N GLU A 13 21.35 16.82 -11.21
CA GLU A 13 20.53 17.12 -12.38
C GLU A 13 19.57 15.96 -12.69
N TYR A 14 20.07 14.73 -12.65
CA TYR A 14 19.25 13.54 -12.83
C TYR A 14 18.13 13.45 -11.79
N LEU A 15 18.44 13.64 -10.50
CA LEU A 15 17.47 13.63 -9.42
C LEU A 15 16.35 14.66 -9.66
N LYS A 16 16.73 15.91 -9.99
CA LYS A 16 15.79 17.00 -10.27
C LYS A 16 14.89 16.70 -11.48
N LYS A 17 15.35 15.87 -12.43
CA LYS A 17 14.59 15.46 -13.61
C LYS A 17 13.55 14.37 -13.31
N ILE A 18 13.86 13.43 -12.42
CA ILE A 18 13.02 12.23 -12.20
C ILE A 18 12.15 12.33 -10.94
N GLU A 19 12.56 13.11 -9.95
CA GLU A 19 11.87 13.25 -8.67
C GLU A 19 11.16 14.60 -8.52
N CYS A 20 10.20 14.67 -7.59
CA CYS A 20 9.51 15.92 -7.29
C CYS A 20 10.34 16.76 -6.32
N THR A 21 11.01 17.79 -6.82
CA THR A 21 11.85 18.68 -5.99
C THR A 21 11.19 20.02 -5.68
N THR A 22 10.03 20.28 -6.29
CA THR A 22 9.21 21.46 -6.07
C THR A 22 7.77 21.10 -5.76
N LYS A 23 7.02 22.05 -5.20
CA LYS A 23 5.56 21.93 -5.03
C LYS A 23 4.84 21.79 -6.39
N GLU A 24 5.35 22.45 -7.43
CA GLU A 24 4.74 22.38 -8.77
C GLU A 24 4.82 20.97 -9.35
N ASP A 25 5.94 20.26 -9.14
CA ASP A 25 6.10 18.87 -9.57
C ASP A 25 5.07 17.94 -8.92
N LEU A 26 4.83 18.13 -7.61
CA LEU A 26 3.82 17.37 -6.88
C LEU A 26 2.43 17.60 -7.48
N LEU A 27 2.05 18.87 -7.67
CA LEU A 27 0.73 19.23 -8.22
C LEU A 27 0.55 18.64 -9.62
N LYS A 28 1.56 18.75 -10.50
CA LYS A 28 1.54 18.14 -11.84
C LYS A 28 1.40 16.61 -11.78
N LYS A 29 2.09 15.95 -10.84
CA LYS A 29 2.03 14.48 -10.69
C LYS A 29 0.67 14.01 -10.17
N ILE A 30 0.05 14.74 -9.25
CA ILE A 30 -1.31 14.46 -8.78
C ILE A 30 -2.32 14.70 -9.91
N GLU A 31 -2.22 15.83 -10.63
CA GLU A 31 -3.11 16.15 -11.76
C GLU A 31 -3.05 15.08 -12.87
N LYS A 32 -1.84 14.63 -13.22
CA LYS A 32 -1.66 13.54 -14.18
C LYS A 32 -2.32 12.25 -13.71
N LYS A 33 -2.29 11.96 -12.40
CA LYS A 33 -2.95 10.79 -11.82
C LYS A 33 -4.47 10.91 -11.84
N ILE A 34 -5.02 12.10 -11.57
CA ILE A 34 -6.46 12.40 -11.71
C ILE A 34 -6.91 12.14 -13.15
N LYS A 35 -6.26 12.77 -14.13
CA LYS A 35 -6.55 12.61 -15.57
C LYS A 35 -6.52 11.15 -16.03
N ARG A 36 -5.59 10.37 -15.48
CA ARG A 36 -5.52 8.93 -15.75
C ARG A 36 -6.77 8.20 -15.24
N TYR A 37 -7.20 8.46 -14.01
CA TYR A 37 -8.39 7.82 -13.46
C TYR A 37 -9.69 8.29 -14.14
N GLU A 38 -9.77 9.55 -14.58
CA GLU A 38 -10.86 10.05 -15.42
C GLU A 38 -10.95 9.24 -16.72
N LYS A 39 -9.82 9.07 -17.42
CA LYS A 39 -9.76 8.26 -18.63
C LYS A 39 -10.14 6.78 -18.38
N GLU A 40 -9.62 6.17 -17.31
CA GLU A 40 -9.95 4.79 -16.95
C GLU A 40 -11.44 4.60 -16.59
N ALA A 41 -12.08 5.63 -16.03
CA ALA A 41 -13.51 5.64 -15.72
C ALA A 41 -14.37 5.61 -17.00
N ASP A 42 -13.96 6.37 -18.01
CA ASP A 42 -14.65 6.41 -19.31
C ASP A 42 -14.50 5.08 -20.06
N GLU A 43 -13.31 4.48 -20.00
CA GLU A 43 -12.97 3.23 -20.69
C GLU A 43 -13.50 1.96 -19.97
N ASN A 44 -14.05 2.07 -18.76
CA ASN A 44 -14.60 0.98 -17.92
C ASN A 44 -13.67 -0.24 -17.77
N LEU A 45 -12.36 0.00 -17.59
CA LEU A 45 -11.33 -1.02 -17.80
C LEU A 45 -11.27 -2.11 -16.72
N LYS A 46 -11.53 -1.79 -15.44
CA LYS A 46 -11.23 -2.72 -14.34
C LYS A 46 -12.17 -2.68 -13.14
N TYR A 47 -12.57 -1.50 -12.68
CA TYR A 47 -13.37 -1.34 -11.47
C TYR A 47 -14.75 -0.72 -11.77
N PRO A 48 -15.73 -0.84 -10.85
CA PRO A 48 -17.01 -0.16 -10.99
C PRO A 48 -16.83 1.36 -11.05
N LYS A 49 -17.72 2.06 -11.75
CA LYS A 49 -17.71 3.54 -11.91
C LYS A 49 -17.64 4.27 -10.56
N GLN A 50 -18.29 3.74 -9.54
CA GLN A 50 -18.29 4.29 -8.18
C GLN A 50 -16.90 4.34 -7.56
N TYR A 51 -16.04 3.33 -7.81
CA TYR A 51 -14.66 3.35 -7.34
C TYR A 51 -13.87 4.48 -7.99
N TYR A 52 -13.99 4.66 -9.31
CA TYR A 52 -13.29 5.73 -10.02
C TYR A 52 -13.73 7.11 -9.54
N ALA A 53 -15.04 7.31 -9.34
CA ALA A 53 -15.58 8.56 -8.81
C ALA A 53 -15.00 8.89 -7.42
N LEU A 54 -14.96 7.91 -6.50
CA LEU A 54 -14.39 8.09 -5.16
C LEU A 54 -12.88 8.37 -5.20
N MET A 55 -12.15 7.67 -6.05
CA MET A 55 -10.70 7.91 -6.25
C MET A 55 -10.42 9.32 -6.76
N ILE A 56 -11.18 9.78 -7.77
CA ILE A 56 -11.04 11.14 -8.34
C ILE A 56 -11.35 12.19 -7.27
N VAL A 57 -12.48 12.08 -6.57
CA VAL A 57 -12.85 13.02 -5.49
C VAL A 57 -11.77 13.09 -4.41
N THR A 58 -11.23 11.94 -3.99
CA THR A 58 -10.19 11.88 -2.97
C THR A 58 -8.88 12.49 -3.45
N LEU A 59 -8.48 12.21 -4.71
CA LEU A 59 -7.29 12.80 -5.32
C LEU A 59 -7.44 14.32 -5.50
N THR A 60 -8.63 14.81 -5.86
CA THR A 60 -8.91 16.25 -5.95
C THR A 60 -8.83 16.92 -4.59
N ALA A 61 -9.39 16.31 -3.55
CA ALA A 61 -9.25 16.81 -2.18
C ALA A 61 -7.77 16.84 -1.73
N PHE A 62 -7.00 15.81 -2.09
CA PHE A 62 -5.57 15.76 -1.83
C PHE A 62 -4.79 16.83 -2.61
N TYR A 63 -5.08 17.03 -3.89
CA TYR A 63 -4.52 18.08 -4.72
C TYR A 63 -4.75 19.46 -4.08
N GLU A 64 -5.99 19.78 -3.72
CA GLU A 64 -6.32 21.07 -3.10
C GLU A 64 -5.60 21.23 -1.75
N LYS A 65 -5.49 20.16 -0.96
CA LYS A 65 -4.72 20.20 0.30
C LYS A 65 -3.25 20.51 0.06
N VAL A 66 -2.60 19.89 -0.94
CA VAL A 66 -1.21 20.17 -1.31
C VAL A 66 -1.06 21.61 -1.81
N LYS A 67 -2.00 22.06 -2.64
CA LYS A 67 -2.01 23.39 -3.25
C LYS A 67 -2.09 24.51 -2.23
N VAL A 68 -2.89 24.38 -1.17
CA VAL A 68 -3.00 25.42 -0.12
C VAL A 68 -1.94 25.29 0.97
N SER A 69 -1.22 24.17 1.04
CA SER A 69 -0.18 23.96 2.04
C SER A 69 1.09 24.74 1.72
N VAL A 70 1.77 25.21 2.76
CA VAL A 70 3.10 25.83 2.65
C VAL A 70 4.13 24.70 2.54
N LEU A 71 4.83 24.65 1.41
CA LEU A 71 5.92 23.72 1.11
C LEU A 71 7.09 24.53 0.57
N PHE A 72 8.29 23.95 0.56
CA PHE A 72 9.45 24.60 -0.07
C PHE A 72 9.20 24.75 -1.56
N ASP A 73 9.50 25.94 -2.10
CA ASP A 73 9.42 26.22 -3.53
C ASP A 73 10.45 25.38 -4.30
N SER A 74 11.64 25.22 -3.74
CA SER A 74 12.69 24.32 -4.21
C SER A 74 13.35 23.65 -3.01
N LEU A 75 13.57 22.34 -3.11
CA LEU A 75 14.24 21.56 -2.10
C LEU A 75 15.77 21.66 -2.24
N PRO A 76 16.52 21.56 -1.12
CA PRO A 76 17.96 21.39 -1.18
C PRO A 76 18.35 20.12 -1.94
N ASP A 77 19.62 20.05 -2.35
CA ASP A 77 20.18 18.87 -3.01
C ASP A 77 19.93 17.58 -2.22
N TYR A 78 19.67 16.48 -2.94
CA TYR A 78 19.33 15.15 -2.39
C TYR A 78 18.01 15.05 -1.61
N TRP A 79 17.22 16.12 -1.54
CA TRP A 79 15.86 16.07 -1.01
C TRP A 79 14.82 15.94 -2.12
N ALA A 80 13.82 15.11 -1.90
CA ALA A 80 12.69 14.96 -2.81
C ALA A 80 11.39 14.70 -2.06
N TYR A 81 10.29 15.17 -2.65
CA TYR A 81 8.96 14.84 -2.21
C TYR A 81 8.48 13.53 -2.86
N TYR A 82 7.88 12.65 -2.05
CA TYR A 82 7.27 11.41 -2.48
C TYR A 82 5.77 11.42 -2.19
N LEU A 83 4.98 11.01 -3.20
CA LEU A 83 3.54 10.82 -3.08
C LEU A 83 3.27 9.35 -2.80
N GLU A 84 2.68 9.06 -1.65
CA GLU A 84 2.22 7.73 -1.28
C GLU A 84 0.70 7.68 -1.31
N TYR A 85 0.15 6.63 -1.93
CA TYR A 85 -1.29 6.42 -2.07
C TYR A 85 -1.64 5.06 -1.46
N GLY A 86 -2.19 5.08 -0.26
CA GLY A 86 -2.75 3.91 0.42
C GLY A 86 -4.28 3.89 0.37
N TYR A 87 -4.86 2.80 0.87
CA TYR A 87 -6.31 2.71 1.04
C TYR A 87 -6.80 3.56 2.23
N ASP A 88 -5.95 3.79 3.24
CA ASP A 88 -6.25 4.49 4.48
C ASP A 88 -5.64 5.91 4.57
N GLU A 89 -4.65 6.23 3.74
CA GLU A 89 -4.08 7.57 3.63
C GLU A 89 -3.46 7.86 2.27
N PHE A 90 -3.57 9.10 1.82
CA PHE A 90 -2.68 9.70 0.84
C PHE A 90 -1.75 10.66 1.56
N SER A 91 -0.45 10.61 1.25
CA SER A 91 0.53 11.47 1.90
C SER A 91 1.57 12.05 0.94
N VAL A 92 2.01 13.27 1.28
CA VAL A 92 3.28 13.83 0.82
C VAL A 92 4.31 13.57 1.90
N ASN A 93 5.37 12.88 1.54
CA ASN A 93 6.52 12.69 2.40
C ASN A 93 7.74 13.41 1.80
N LEU A 94 8.69 13.82 2.64
CA LEU A 94 9.94 14.44 2.27
C LEU A 94 11.09 13.51 2.64
N TYR A 95 11.84 13.07 1.64
CA TYR A 95 12.89 12.08 1.78
C TYR A 95 14.24 12.76 1.53
N HIS A 96 15.24 12.40 2.34
CA HIS A 96 16.63 12.68 2.04
C HIS A 96 17.32 11.41 1.55
N MET A 97 17.94 11.48 0.39
CA MET A 97 18.69 10.39 -0.21
C MET A 97 20.18 10.60 0.01
N SER A 98 20.72 10.01 1.07
CA SER A 98 22.16 10.06 1.37
C SER A 98 23.05 9.50 0.26
N SER A 99 22.54 8.55 -0.54
CA SER A 99 23.19 8.08 -1.76
C SER A 99 22.19 7.39 -2.68
N PHE A 100 22.50 7.35 -3.97
CA PHE A 100 21.84 6.48 -4.93
C PHE A 100 22.80 6.05 -6.05
N GLU A 101 22.51 4.89 -6.63
CA GLU A 101 23.26 4.29 -7.73
C GLU A 101 22.35 4.17 -8.95
N VAL A 102 22.88 4.60 -10.10
CA VAL A 102 22.19 4.58 -11.39
C VAL A 102 22.90 3.60 -12.32
N ASP A 103 22.13 2.75 -12.98
CA ASP A 103 22.63 1.82 -14.01
C ASP A 103 22.78 2.54 -15.36
N GLU A 104 23.38 1.84 -16.35
CA GLU A 104 23.52 2.36 -17.73
C GLU A 104 22.20 2.71 -18.40
N ASP A 105 21.10 2.06 -18.00
CA ASP A 105 19.74 2.33 -18.48
C ASP A 105 19.09 3.55 -17.79
N MET A 106 19.85 4.26 -16.96
CA MET A 106 19.39 5.38 -16.15
C MET A 106 18.30 4.98 -15.15
N ALA A 107 18.26 3.72 -14.70
CA ALA A 107 17.40 3.31 -13.60
C ALA A 107 18.13 3.43 -12.25
N ILE A 108 17.45 3.96 -11.23
CA ILE A 108 17.94 3.87 -9.84
C ILE A 108 17.79 2.42 -9.37
N ARG A 109 18.91 1.74 -9.08
CA ARG A 109 18.92 0.37 -8.55
C ARG A 109 18.94 0.32 -7.04
N LYS A 110 19.69 1.24 -6.43
CA LYS A 110 19.87 1.34 -4.99
C LYS A 110 19.79 2.79 -4.59
N SER A 111 19.05 3.05 -3.53
CA SER A 111 19.09 4.33 -2.83
C SER A 111 19.16 4.06 -1.33
N LYS A 112 19.89 4.92 -0.63
CA LYS A 112 19.94 4.95 0.83
C LYS A 112 19.22 6.19 1.31
N VAL A 113 18.05 5.98 1.90
CA VAL A 113 17.26 7.01 2.56
C VAL A 113 17.60 7.03 4.04
N ASP A 114 18.04 8.16 4.55
CA ASP A 114 18.42 8.33 5.96
C ASP A 114 17.47 9.27 6.73
N ALA A 115 16.61 10.01 6.04
CA ALA A 115 15.56 10.81 6.66
C ALA A 115 14.25 10.75 5.85
N ILE A 116 13.13 10.56 6.56
CA ILE A 116 11.77 10.58 6.01
C ILE A 116 10.88 11.42 6.93
N TYR A 117 10.23 12.44 6.37
CA TYR A 117 9.26 13.28 7.09
C TYR A 117 7.90 13.26 6.39
N LYS A 118 6.86 12.88 7.10
CA LYS A 118 5.48 12.95 6.60
C LYS A 118 4.95 14.37 6.77
N LEU A 119 4.65 15.05 5.66
CA LEU A 119 4.32 16.48 5.66
C LEU A 119 2.81 16.74 5.56
N ILE A 120 2.15 16.08 4.61
CA ILE A 120 0.73 16.27 4.33
C ILE A 120 0.07 14.93 4.34
N VAL A 121 -1.10 14.84 4.98
CA VAL A 121 -1.91 13.63 5.05
C VAL A 121 -3.36 13.97 4.75
N VAL A 122 -3.96 13.19 3.86
CA VAL A 122 -5.40 13.16 3.63
C VAL A 122 -5.86 11.72 3.83
N LYS A 123 -6.82 11.53 4.73
CA LYS A 123 -7.38 10.20 5.01
C LYS A 123 -8.69 10.03 4.24
N PRO A 124 -8.82 8.99 3.40
CA PRO A 124 -10.09 8.66 2.79
C PRO A 124 -11.15 8.36 3.85
N ILE A 125 -12.41 8.63 3.52
CA ILE A 125 -13.55 8.30 4.36
C ILE A 125 -13.62 6.78 4.53
N SER A 126 -13.99 6.34 5.73
CA SER A 126 -14.22 4.93 6.02
C SER A 126 -15.71 4.66 6.16
N PHE A 127 -16.25 3.85 5.26
CA PHE A 127 -17.65 3.45 5.24
C PHE A 127 -17.95 2.39 6.28
N THR A 128 -19.16 2.45 6.83
CA THR A 128 -19.79 1.29 7.45
C THR A 128 -20.12 0.23 6.39
N VAL A 129 -20.35 -1.01 6.83
CA VAL A 129 -20.86 -2.09 5.96
C VAL A 129 -22.12 -1.66 5.20
N GLU A 130 -23.03 -0.92 5.86
CA GLU A 130 -24.26 -0.43 5.23
C GLU A 130 -23.99 0.64 4.16
N GLN A 131 -23.12 1.59 4.41
CA GLN A 131 -22.76 2.61 3.41
C GLN A 131 -22.08 1.97 2.20
N TYR A 132 -21.13 1.08 2.43
CA TYR A 132 -20.44 0.34 1.37
C TYR A 132 -21.41 -0.49 0.54
N SER A 133 -22.37 -1.16 1.20
CA SER A 133 -23.38 -1.99 0.52
C SER A 133 -24.28 -1.17 -0.39
N LYS A 134 -24.65 0.05 0.02
CA LYS A 134 -25.45 0.98 -0.79
C LYS A 134 -24.67 1.51 -2.00
N ILE A 135 -23.40 1.89 -1.81
CA ILE A 135 -22.56 2.45 -2.89
C ILE A 135 -22.35 1.43 -4.02
N TYR A 136 -22.12 0.17 -3.67
CA TYR A 136 -21.84 -0.88 -4.64
C TYR A 136 -23.04 -1.77 -4.96
N GLU A 137 -24.24 -1.40 -4.49
CA GLU A 137 -25.50 -2.10 -4.77
C GLU A 137 -25.43 -3.61 -4.45
N VAL A 138 -24.82 -3.95 -3.32
CA VAL A 138 -24.70 -5.32 -2.82
C VAL A 138 -25.37 -5.48 -1.47
N GLU A 139 -25.79 -6.70 -1.13
CA GLU A 139 -26.38 -6.98 0.19
C GLU A 139 -25.32 -6.84 1.31
N GLN A 140 -25.73 -6.30 2.47
CA GLN A 140 -24.84 -6.22 3.64
C GLN A 140 -24.30 -7.59 4.07
N GLY A 141 -25.10 -8.65 3.96
CA GLY A 141 -24.69 -10.02 4.27
C GLY A 141 -23.52 -10.48 3.38
N THR A 142 -23.55 -10.11 2.10
CA THR A 142 -22.48 -10.38 1.14
C THR A 142 -21.19 -9.64 1.50
N VAL A 143 -21.29 -8.36 1.87
CA VAL A 143 -20.12 -7.57 2.33
C VAL A 143 -19.49 -8.18 3.59
N ARG A 144 -20.30 -8.58 4.58
CA ARG A 144 -19.80 -9.27 5.78
C ARG A 144 -19.15 -10.61 5.44
N GLN A 145 -19.71 -11.34 4.48
CA GLN A 145 -19.13 -12.59 4.00
C GLN A 145 -17.79 -12.35 3.30
N TRP A 146 -17.64 -11.26 2.55
CA TRP A 146 -16.36 -10.89 1.94
C TRP A 146 -15.29 -10.58 2.99
N ILE A 147 -15.62 -9.83 4.04
CA ILE A 147 -14.70 -9.58 5.16
C ILE A 147 -14.33 -10.91 5.84
N ARG A 148 -15.32 -11.74 6.20
CA ARG A 148 -15.10 -13.02 6.87
C ARG A 148 -14.20 -13.97 6.07
N ARG A 149 -14.27 -13.91 4.74
CA ARG A 149 -13.48 -14.76 3.83
C ARG A 149 -12.13 -14.15 3.41
N GLY A 150 -11.73 -13.03 4.03
CA GLY A 150 -10.49 -12.34 3.70
C GLY A 150 -10.47 -11.70 2.31
N LYS A 151 -11.63 -11.36 1.73
CA LYS A 151 -11.73 -10.75 0.39
C LYS A 151 -11.66 -9.22 0.41
N LEU A 152 -12.17 -8.58 1.47
CA LEU A 152 -12.06 -7.14 1.69
C LEU A 152 -10.93 -6.85 2.68
N ARG A 153 -9.69 -6.91 2.21
CA ARG A 153 -8.48 -6.93 3.04
C ARG A 153 -8.08 -5.58 3.63
N THR A 154 -8.63 -4.52 3.07
CA THR A 154 -8.48 -3.13 3.53
C THR A 154 -9.51 -2.79 4.60
N ALA A 155 -10.50 -3.66 4.85
CA ALA A 155 -11.42 -3.48 5.96
C ALA A 155 -10.63 -3.51 7.28
N PHE A 156 -11.16 -2.85 8.29
CA PHE A 156 -10.56 -2.85 9.62
C PHE A 156 -11.64 -2.75 10.68
N LYS A 157 -11.29 -3.13 11.90
CA LYS A 157 -12.22 -3.10 13.03
C LYS A 157 -12.03 -1.80 13.82
N ALA A 158 -13.10 -1.00 13.92
CA ALA A 158 -13.17 0.19 14.76
C ALA A 158 -14.12 -0.08 15.92
N GLY A 159 -13.55 -0.48 17.07
CA GLY A 159 -14.34 -0.98 18.21
C GLY A 159 -15.09 -2.27 17.85
N THR A 160 -16.41 -2.23 17.83
CA THR A 160 -17.27 -3.37 17.46
C THR A 160 -17.68 -3.37 15.98
N GLU A 161 -17.41 -2.29 15.26
CA GLU A 161 -17.85 -2.12 13.88
C GLU A 161 -16.74 -2.42 12.86
N TRP A 162 -17.15 -2.99 11.73
CA TRP A 162 -16.29 -3.06 10.55
C TRP A 162 -16.39 -1.76 9.76
N LYS A 163 -15.24 -1.20 9.44
CA LYS A 163 -15.09 -0.06 8.54
C LYS A 163 -14.34 -0.48 7.30
N ILE A 164 -14.70 0.11 6.15
CA ILE A 164 -14.11 -0.18 4.85
C ILE A 164 -13.71 1.15 4.23
N PRO A 165 -12.43 1.39 3.93
CA PRO A 165 -12.02 2.64 3.27
C PRO A 165 -12.73 2.80 1.93
N GLU A 166 -13.14 4.04 1.59
CA GLU A 166 -13.91 4.34 0.38
C GLU A 166 -13.17 3.96 -0.91
N LEU A 167 -11.85 3.91 -0.87
CA LEU A 167 -10.99 3.51 -1.98
C LEU A 167 -10.87 1.99 -2.13
N THR A 168 -11.70 1.21 -1.44
CA THR A 168 -11.73 -0.25 -1.55
C THR A 168 -12.70 -0.67 -2.65
N PRO A 169 -12.25 -1.24 -3.78
CA PRO A 169 -13.16 -1.78 -4.78
C PRO A 169 -13.79 -3.10 -4.29
N PRO A 170 -14.96 -3.50 -4.83
CA PRO A 170 -15.50 -4.84 -4.60
C PRO A 170 -14.49 -5.91 -5.02
N PRO A 171 -14.39 -7.02 -4.28
CA PRO A 171 -13.45 -8.07 -4.59
C PRO A 171 -13.80 -8.76 -5.91
N SER A 172 -12.79 -9.19 -6.65
CA SER A 172 -12.95 -9.97 -7.87
C SER A 172 -13.42 -11.41 -7.59
N ARG A 173 -13.77 -12.13 -8.66
CA ARG A 173 -14.10 -13.55 -8.56
C ARG A 173 -12.81 -14.37 -8.40
N GLY A 174 -12.85 -15.32 -7.47
CA GLY A 174 -11.71 -16.19 -7.16
C GLY A 174 -11.00 -15.75 -5.90
N TYR A 175 -9.80 -16.29 -5.72
CA TYR A 175 -8.86 -15.89 -4.68
C TYR A 175 -7.72 -15.12 -5.34
N GLU A 176 -7.34 -14.00 -4.76
CA GLU A 176 -6.16 -13.23 -5.12
C GLU A 176 -5.19 -13.30 -3.96
N GLY A 177 -3.89 -13.33 -4.21
CA GLY A 177 -2.91 -13.28 -3.13
C GLY A 177 -2.97 -11.98 -2.34
N ALA A 178 -2.31 -11.97 -1.19
CA ALA A 178 -2.30 -10.84 -0.28
C ALA A 178 -0.98 -10.71 0.45
N GLN A 179 -0.59 -9.49 0.80
CA GLN A 179 0.51 -9.25 1.71
C GLN A 179 0.07 -8.33 2.84
N TYR A 180 0.50 -8.68 4.04
CA TYR A 180 0.29 -7.91 5.26
C TYR A 180 1.64 -7.61 5.90
N LYS A 181 1.78 -6.42 6.51
CA LYS A 181 3.00 -6.01 7.23
C LYS A 181 2.69 -5.45 8.62
N TRP A 182 3.61 -5.67 9.56
CA TRP A 182 3.60 -5.12 10.92
C TRP A 182 5.03 -4.86 11.41
N ILE A 183 5.72 -3.97 10.70
CA ILE A 183 7.17 -3.70 10.89
C ILE A 183 7.51 -3.31 12.33
N ASN A 184 6.61 -2.60 13.01
CA ASN A 184 6.80 -2.16 14.40
C ASN A 184 6.46 -3.23 15.44
N GLY A 185 6.19 -4.47 15.01
CA GLY A 185 5.68 -5.53 15.87
C GLY A 185 4.16 -5.52 16.02
N VAL A 186 3.68 -6.50 16.76
CA VAL A 186 2.27 -6.75 17.02
C VAL A 186 2.13 -7.19 18.47
N ASP A 187 1.21 -6.58 19.21
CA ASP A 187 1.00 -6.85 20.63
C ASP A 187 -0.34 -7.55 20.86
N ASN A 188 -0.56 -8.08 22.07
CA ASN A 188 -1.83 -8.68 22.49
C ASN A 188 -2.32 -9.83 21.59
N LEU A 189 -1.38 -10.61 21.06
CA LEU A 189 -1.69 -11.79 20.27
C LEU A 189 -2.36 -12.88 21.12
N PRO A 190 -3.40 -13.57 20.62
CA PRO A 190 -3.84 -14.84 21.19
C PRO A 190 -2.75 -15.89 21.11
N ASP A 191 -2.76 -16.88 22.01
CA ASP A 191 -1.77 -17.97 22.09
C ASP A 191 -1.51 -18.64 20.73
N GLU A 192 -2.57 -18.90 19.97
CA GLU A 192 -2.47 -19.54 18.65
C GLU A 192 -1.72 -18.71 17.59
N TYR A 193 -1.60 -17.39 17.80
CA TYR A 193 -0.94 -16.47 16.88
C TYR A 193 0.36 -15.88 17.42
N GLN A 194 0.80 -16.26 18.63
CA GLN A 194 2.02 -15.74 19.27
C GLN A 194 3.26 -15.83 18.39
N PHE A 195 3.34 -16.83 17.50
CA PHE A 195 4.45 -16.98 16.55
C PHE A 195 4.62 -15.77 15.62
N LEU A 196 3.58 -14.96 15.38
CA LEU A 196 3.66 -13.76 14.54
C LEU A 196 4.61 -12.69 15.12
N ASN A 197 4.96 -12.78 16.41
CA ASN A 197 5.95 -11.92 17.04
C ASN A 197 7.34 -12.03 16.42
N ASP A 198 7.68 -13.13 15.77
CA ASP A 198 9.01 -13.34 15.18
C ASP A 198 9.10 -12.86 13.73
N TYR A 199 7.98 -12.40 13.16
CA TYR A 199 7.86 -12.04 11.75
C TYR A 199 7.39 -10.59 11.60
N VAL A 200 7.47 -10.05 10.38
CA VAL A 200 7.02 -8.68 10.05
C VAL A 200 6.17 -8.59 8.80
N ILE A 201 6.20 -9.64 7.95
CA ILE A 201 5.45 -9.72 6.70
C ILE A 201 4.84 -11.11 6.58
N ALA A 202 3.58 -11.18 6.11
CA ALA A 202 2.95 -12.39 5.66
C ALA A 202 2.48 -12.23 4.20
N THR A 203 2.93 -13.13 3.32
CA THR A 203 2.49 -13.20 1.92
C THR A 203 1.67 -14.46 1.69
N PHE A 204 0.40 -14.29 1.34
CA PHE A 204 -0.55 -15.36 1.07
C PHE A 204 -0.70 -15.57 -0.43
N TYR A 205 -0.63 -16.83 -0.87
CA TYR A 205 -0.97 -17.22 -2.23
C TYR A 205 -1.64 -18.59 -2.27
N GLN A 206 -2.37 -18.86 -3.34
CA GLN A 206 -3.01 -20.16 -3.57
C GLN A 206 -2.07 -21.03 -4.41
N ASP A 207 -2.00 -22.32 -4.06
CA ASP A 207 -1.20 -23.27 -4.82
C ASP A 207 -1.74 -23.41 -6.25
N GLN A 208 -0.83 -23.38 -7.23
CA GLN A 208 -1.20 -23.43 -8.65
C GLN A 208 -1.64 -24.82 -9.11
N LYS A 209 -1.14 -25.89 -8.47
CA LYS A 209 -1.44 -27.29 -8.79
C LYS A 209 -2.64 -27.79 -8.00
N ASP A 210 -2.76 -27.39 -6.73
CA ASP A 210 -3.84 -27.79 -5.84
C ASP A 210 -4.56 -26.56 -5.26
N ARG A 211 -5.61 -26.11 -5.94
CA ARG A 211 -6.37 -24.92 -5.53
C ARG A 211 -7.08 -25.05 -4.17
N SER A 212 -7.06 -26.21 -3.52
CA SER A 212 -7.55 -26.35 -2.13
C SER A 212 -6.54 -25.89 -1.09
N LYS A 213 -5.27 -25.71 -1.48
CA LYS A 213 -4.16 -25.36 -0.60
C LYS A 213 -3.73 -23.92 -0.76
N TYR A 214 -3.34 -23.33 0.37
CA TYR A 214 -2.87 -21.96 0.48
C TYR A 214 -1.55 -21.95 1.21
N HIS A 215 -0.63 -21.13 0.72
CA HIS A 215 0.69 -20.93 1.31
C HIS A 215 0.74 -19.55 1.96
N VAL A 216 1.40 -19.47 3.12
CA VAL A 216 1.70 -18.22 3.82
C VAL A 216 3.19 -18.14 4.09
N LEU A 217 3.88 -17.28 3.35
CA LEU A 217 5.29 -17.00 3.59
C LEU A 217 5.43 -15.88 4.61
N LEU A 218 6.11 -16.19 5.70
CA LEU A 218 6.39 -15.28 6.81
C LEU A 218 7.86 -14.86 6.76
N VAL A 219 8.09 -13.55 6.71
CA VAL A 219 9.45 -12.97 6.71
C VAL A 219 9.84 -12.64 8.14
N ALA A 220 10.94 -13.24 8.60
CA ALA A 220 11.45 -13.02 9.94
C ALA A 220 11.93 -11.59 10.15
N LYS A 221 11.81 -11.08 11.38
CA LYS A 221 12.29 -9.73 11.75
C LYS A 221 13.76 -9.51 11.35
N GLU A 222 14.61 -10.50 11.60
CA GLU A 222 16.04 -10.42 11.31
C GLU A 222 16.34 -10.45 9.81
N ALA A 223 15.55 -11.22 9.04
CA ALA A 223 15.71 -11.33 7.60
C ALA A 223 15.38 -10.02 6.87
N PHE A 224 14.51 -9.18 7.43
CA PHE A 224 14.07 -7.93 6.82
C PHE A 224 15.19 -6.89 6.72
N PHE A 225 16.18 -6.92 7.62
CA PHE A 225 17.29 -5.97 7.63
C PHE A 225 18.59 -6.56 7.08
N ASP A 226 18.83 -7.86 7.29
CA ASP A 226 20.11 -8.51 6.98
C ASP A 226 20.06 -9.42 5.74
N GLU A 227 18.95 -9.45 5.00
CA GLU A 227 18.69 -10.31 3.82
C GLU A 227 18.92 -11.83 4.08
N ASN A 228 18.98 -12.24 5.36
CA ASN A 228 19.15 -13.63 5.74
C ASN A 228 17.80 -14.34 5.92
N TYR A 229 17.30 -14.93 4.84
CA TYR A 229 15.99 -15.59 4.79
C TYR A 229 15.91 -16.96 5.47
N SER A 230 16.97 -17.44 6.12
CA SER A 230 17.01 -18.78 6.75
C SER A 230 15.97 -18.98 7.87
N LYS A 231 15.48 -17.89 8.47
CA LYS A 231 14.46 -17.90 9.52
C LYS A 231 13.03 -17.70 9.01
N ASN A 232 12.85 -17.50 7.70
CA ASN A 232 11.52 -17.39 7.11
C ASN A 232 10.76 -18.71 7.31
N LYS A 233 9.43 -18.61 7.42
CA LYS A 233 8.56 -19.77 7.62
C LYS A 233 7.48 -19.80 6.56
N GLU A 234 7.17 -20.99 6.07
CA GLU A 234 6.01 -21.23 5.22
C GLU A 234 4.96 -22.01 6.00
N LEU A 235 3.71 -21.55 5.95
CA LEU A 235 2.55 -22.31 6.44
C LEU A 235 1.79 -22.85 5.24
N LEU A 236 1.41 -24.12 5.30
CA LEU A 236 0.47 -24.73 4.37
C LEU A 236 -0.88 -24.85 5.06
N LEU A 237 -1.89 -24.16 4.52
CA LEU A 237 -3.22 -24.01 5.11
C LEU A 237 -4.31 -24.51 4.16
N ASP A 238 -5.41 -25.00 4.73
CA ASP A 238 -6.67 -25.15 4.01
C ASP A 238 -7.43 -23.81 3.90
N ALA A 239 -8.58 -23.82 3.20
CA ALA A 239 -9.39 -22.63 3.02
C ALA A 239 -9.90 -22.01 4.34
N LYS A 240 -10.27 -22.83 5.32
CA LYS A 240 -10.86 -22.39 6.58
C LYS A 240 -9.78 -21.78 7.49
N GLU A 241 -8.62 -22.41 7.56
CA GLU A 241 -7.45 -21.93 8.30
C GLU A 241 -6.97 -20.60 7.73
N ARG A 242 -6.87 -20.51 6.39
CA ARG A 242 -6.50 -19.28 5.70
C ARG A 242 -7.50 -18.15 5.95
N GLU A 243 -8.80 -18.42 5.83
CA GLU A 243 -9.84 -17.42 6.11
C GLU A 243 -9.78 -16.95 7.57
N LYS A 244 -9.53 -17.86 8.53
CA LYS A 244 -9.39 -17.51 9.95
C LYS A 244 -8.18 -16.60 10.18
N LEU A 245 -7.02 -16.95 9.63
CA LEU A 245 -5.79 -16.17 9.78
C LEU A 245 -5.88 -14.81 9.09
N GLU A 246 -6.38 -14.74 7.84
CA GLU A 246 -6.58 -13.45 7.16
C GLU A 246 -7.58 -12.56 7.92
N LEU A 247 -8.69 -13.12 8.42
CA LEU A 247 -9.66 -12.35 9.21
C LEU A 247 -9.02 -11.77 10.48
N PHE A 248 -8.15 -12.54 11.16
CA PHE A 248 -7.37 -12.04 12.28
C PHE A 248 -6.48 -10.86 11.87
N MET A 249 -5.71 -11.00 10.78
CA MET A 249 -4.83 -9.95 10.28
C MET A 249 -5.59 -8.67 9.90
N ILE A 250 -6.74 -8.80 9.24
CA ILE A 250 -7.63 -7.67 8.87
C ILE A 250 -8.20 -6.99 10.12
N ALA A 251 -8.51 -7.76 11.16
CA ALA A 251 -9.07 -7.23 12.41
C ALA A 251 -8.03 -6.51 13.29
N HIS A 252 -6.73 -6.82 13.12
CA HIS A 252 -5.70 -6.38 14.04
C HIS A 252 -5.17 -4.97 13.70
N PRO A 253 -5.21 -3.99 14.62
CA PRO A 253 -4.91 -2.59 14.30
C PRO A 253 -3.44 -2.33 13.90
N GLN A 254 -2.51 -3.16 14.38
CA GLN A 254 -1.08 -3.06 14.06
C GLN A 254 -0.69 -3.76 12.75
N ILE A 255 -1.59 -4.55 12.15
CA ILE A 255 -1.32 -5.27 10.90
C ILE A 255 -1.96 -4.49 9.75
N LYS A 256 -1.17 -4.24 8.69
CA LYS A 256 -1.58 -3.43 7.54
C LYS A 256 -1.51 -4.24 6.25
N TYR A 257 -2.62 -4.27 5.52
CA TYR A 257 -2.64 -4.79 4.15
C TYR A 257 -1.87 -3.88 3.20
N CYS A 258 -1.04 -4.47 2.34
CA CYS A 258 -0.11 -3.73 1.47
C CYS A 258 -0.25 -4.04 -0.03
N GLY A 259 -1.29 -4.78 -0.42
CA GLY A 259 -1.38 -5.29 -1.79
C GLY A 259 -0.61 -6.59 -1.96
N LEU A 260 -0.31 -6.96 -3.21
CA LEU A 260 0.58 -8.06 -3.54
C LEU A 260 1.91 -7.46 -3.98
N VAL A 261 2.94 -7.57 -3.15
CA VAL A 261 4.33 -7.23 -3.53
C VAL A 261 5.06 -8.56 -3.60
N ILE A 262 5.13 -9.13 -4.82
CA ILE A 262 6.02 -10.26 -5.14
C ILE A 262 7.19 -9.67 -5.91
#